data_AF-A0A8H5GAT9-F1
#
_entry.id   AF-A0A8H5GAT9-F1
#
_cell.length_a   1.000
_cell.length_b   1.000
_cell.length_c   1.000
_cell.angle_alpha   90.00
_cell.angle_beta   90.00
_cell.angle_gamma   90.00
#
_symmetry.space_group_name_H-M   'P 1'
#
loop_
_entity.id
_entity.type
_entity.pdbx_description
1 polymer ?
#
loop_
_entity_poly.entity_id
_entity_poly.type
_entity_poly.pdbx_seq_one_letter_code
_entity_poly.pdbx_strand_id
1 'polypeptide(L)'
;MGKKGIGFDPSVIHPVAGDHIVFEFRSGQHSVVESSYDTPCTPANGGFNSEVQTVPDSTPVDADDLPTVTLAVTDSSPRWFFDQAGGKCQQGGVLAVNPSGTQTPAGFKENAAKDSTPSTPTSTSGPNSTSGGASQSSSGSNNSSSTTETSPNPTTSNTSSASVPEANMGLVPFLMTGVAAALLSMVLS
;
A
#
# COMPACT_ATOMS: atom_id res chain seq x y z
N MET A 1 -20.34 -24.65 -10.07
CA MET A 1 -20.72 -23.29 -9.61
C MET A 1 -19.54 -22.74 -8.82
N GLY A 2 -18.66 -22.01 -9.48
CA GLY A 2 -17.48 -21.41 -8.86
C GLY A 2 -17.91 -20.42 -7.79
N LYS A 3 -17.29 -20.47 -6.61
CA LYS A 3 -17.58 -19.53 -5.54
C LYS A 3 -17.24 -18.13 -6.05
N LYS A 4 -18.21 -17.19 -6.04
CA LYS A 4 -17.92 -15.76 -6.14
C LYS A 4 -16.91 -15.48 -5.01
N GLY A 5 -15.65 -15.21 -5.37
CA GLY A 5 -14.63 -14.84 -4.41
C GLY A 5 -15.10 -13.63 -3.63
N ILE A 6 -14.72 -13.51 -2.36
CA ILE A 6 -15.04 -12.32 -1.56
C ILE A 6 -13.83 -11.40 -1.67
N GLY A 7 -13.99 -10.27 -2.37
CA GLY A 7 -12.97 -9.23 -2.53
C GLY A 7 -11.98 -9.52 -3.66
N PHE A 8 -10.69 -9.44 -3.34
CA PHE A 8 -9.60 -9.43 -4.31
C PHE A 8 -9.19 -10.85 -4.75
N ASP A 9 -9.13 -11.07 -6.06
CA ASP A 9 -8.58 -12.27 -6.68
C ASP A 9 -7.50 -11.92 -7.72
N PRO A 10 -6.25 -12.38 -7.55
CA PRO A 10 -5.73 -13.06 -6.37
C PRO A 10 -5.62 -12.12 -5.15
N SER A 11 -5.70 -12.66 -3.92
CA SER A 11 -5.58 -11.84 -2.70
C SER A 11 -4.13 -11.52 -2.29
N VAL A 12 -3.14 -11.98 -3.07
CA VAL A 12 -1.70 -11.73 -2.83
C VAL A 12 -0.98 -11.60 -4.17
N ILE A 13 -0.16 -10.56 -4.32
CA ILE A 13 0.69 -10.36 -5.52
C ILE A 13 2.09 -9.87 -5.15
N HIS A 14 3.02 -10.05 -6.09
CA HIS A 14 4.42 -9.65 -5.92
C HIS A 14 4.94 -8.84 -7.13
N PRO A 15 4.40 -7.65 -7.41
CA PRO A 15 4.87 -6.82 -8.51
C PRO A 15 6.21 -6.15 -8.17
N VAL A 16 6.96 -5.76 -9.19
CA VAL A 16 8.21 -5.02 -9.05
C VAL A 16 8.04 -3.55 -9.42
N ALA A 17 9.00 -2.71 -9.03
CA ALA A 17 9.00 -1.30 -9.42
C ALA A 17 8.93 -1.15 -10.95
N GLY A 18 8.02 -0.32 -11.43
CA GLY A 18 7.71 -0.13 -12.84
C GLY A 18 6.47 -0.89 -13.32
N ASP A 19 5.97 -1.87 -12.56
CA ASP A 19 4.73 -2.57 -12.92
C ASP A 19 3.49 -1.69 -12.69
N HIS A 20 2.39 -2.08 -13.33
CA HIS A 20 1.07 -1.51 -13.06
C HIS A 20 0.09 -2.61 -12.65
N ILE A 21 -0.59 -2.38 -11.54
CA ILE A 21 -1.68 -3.24 -11.06
C ILE A 21 -2.98 -2.66 -11.59
N VAL A 22 -3.75 -3.46 -12.33
CA VAL A 22 -5.06 -3.10 -12.87
C VAL A 22 -6.12 -3.82 -12.07
N PHE A 23 -6.96 -3.07 -11.38
CA PHE A 23 -8.10 -3.57 -10.63
C PHE A 23 -9.36 -3.50 -11.48
N GLU A 24 -9.91 -4.64 -11.87
CA GLU A 24 -11.19 -4.79 -12.58
C GLU A 24 -12.31 -5.03 -11.56
N PHE A 25 -13.35 -4.20 -11.62
CA PHE A 25 -14.49 -4.28 -10.70
C PHE A 25 -15.63 -5.07 -11.36
N ARG A 26 -16.00 -6.22 -10.79
CA ARG A 26 -17.17 -7.00 -11.24
C ARG A 26 -18.45 -6.55 -10.55
N SER A 27 -19.55 -7.23 -10.88
CA SER A 27 -20.89 -6.95 -10.36
C SER A 27 -20.91 -6.81 -8.83
N GLY A 28 -21.49 -5.72 -8.36
CA GLY A 28 -21.54 -5.34 -6.96
C GLY A 28 -20.87 -3.98 -6.69
N GLN A 29 -20.77 -3.63 -5.41
CA GLN A 29 -20.08 -2.44 -4.93
C GLN A 29 -18.71 -2.82 -4.38
N HIS A 30 -17.65 -2.28 -4.93
CA HIS A 30 -16.28 -2.67 -4.60
C HIS A 30 -15.38 -1.45 -4.54
N SER A 31 -14.25 -1.56 -3.85
CA SER A 31 -13.25 -0.52 -3.77
C SER A 31 -11.87 -1.08 -3.50
N VAL A 32 -10.86 -0.29 -3.84
CA VAL A 32 -9.46 -0.53 -3.54
C VAL A 32 -8.97 0.64 -2.73
N VAL A 33 -8.86 0.44 -1.42
CA VAL A 33 -8.39 1.46 -0.49
C VAL A 33 -7.14 0.95 0.20
N GLU A 34 -6.08 1.74 0.17
CA GLU A 34 -4.86 1.44 0.89
C GLU A 34 -5.08 1.61 2.41
N SER A 35 -4.53 0.68 3.18
CA SER A 35 -4.52 0.70 4.63
C SER A 35 -3.14 0.32 5.17
N SER A 36 -3.04 0.22 6.50
CA SER A 36 -1.86 -0.33 7.15
C SER A 36 -2.10 -1.80 7.51
N TYR A 37 -1.02 -2.57 7.67
CA TYR A 37 -1.10 -3.97 8.10
C TYR A 37 -1.86 -4.15 9.43
N ASP A 38 -1.69 -3.20 10.35
CA ASP A 38 -2.24 -3.26 11.71
C ASP A 38 -3.68 -2.73 11.78
N THR A 39 -4.08 -1.86 10.84
CA THR A 39 -5.43 -1.26 10.75
C THR A 39 -6.04 -1.48 9.36
N PRO A 40 -6.29 -2.74 8.96
CA PRO A 40 -6.72 -3.13 7.61
C PRO A 40 -7.97 -2.44 7.09
N CYS A 41 -8.97 -2.17 7.93
CA CYS A 41 -10.27 -1.65 7.50
C CYS A 41 -10.39 -0.13 7.64
N THR A 42 -9.25 0.56 7.80
CA THR A 42 -9.16 2.01 7.90
C THR A 42 -8.30 2.56 6.77
N PRO A 43 -8.77 3.56 6.00
CA PRO A 43 -7.96 4.20 4.96
C PRO A 43 -6.66 4.79 5.54
N ALA A 44 -5.54 4.49 4.89
CA ALA A 44 -4.27 5.13 5.18
C ALA A 44 -4.34 6.62 4.80
N ASN A 45 -3.78 7.50 5.64
CA ASN A 45 -3.73 8.92 5.35
C ASN A 45 -2.84 9.18 4.11
N GLY A 46 -3.40 9.84 3.09
CA GLY A 46 -2.71 10.05 1.81
C GLY A 46 -2.48 8.77 0.99
N GLY A 47 -3.09 7.65 1.40
CA GLY A 47 -3.02 6.39 0.68
C GLY A 47 -3.87 6.39 -0.57
N PHE A 48 -3.66 5.38 -1.40
CA PHE A 48 -4.46 5.16 -2.60
C PHE A 48 -5.93 4.87 -2.24
N ASN A 49 -6.87 5.45 -2.98
CA ASN A 49 -8.29 5.19 -2.81
C ASN A 49 -9.00 5.27 -4.17
N SER A 50 -9.60 4.17 -4.61
CA SER A 50 -10.34 4.11 -5.88
C SER A 50 -11.74 4.71 -5.82
N GLU A 51 -12.20 5.13 -4.64
CA GLU A 51 -13.60 5.29 -4.29
C GLU A 51 -14.40 3.98 -4.48
N VAL A 52 -15.70 3.99 -4.14
CA VAL A 52 -16.57 2.83 -4.36
C VAL A 52 -17.03 2.81 -5.81
N GLN A 53 -16.62 1.77 -6.53
CA GLN A 53 -17.06 1.45 -7.88
C GLN A 53 -18.30 0.55 -7.80
N THR A 54 -19.38 0.95 -8.46
CA THR A 54 -20.65 0.20 -8.46
C THR A 54 -20.92 -0.34 -9.85
N VAL A 55 -20.98 -1.66 -9.98
CA VAL A 55 -21.39 -2.36 -11.19
C VAL A 55 -22.73 -3.05 -10.94
N PRO A 56 -23.72 -2.93 -11.83
CA PRO A 56 -25.03 -3.56 -11.64
C PRO A 56 -24.93 -5.06 -11.34
N ASP A 57 -25.74 -5.55 -10.42
CA ASP A 57 -25.78 -6.98 -10.07
C ASP A 57 -26.23 -7.87 -11.24
N SER A 58 -26.94 -7.30 -12.22
CA SER A 58 -27.35 -7.97 -13.44
C SER A 58 -26.24 -8.15 -14.48
N THR A 59 -25.05 -7.57 -14.25
CA THR A 59 -23.93 -7.68 -15.19
C THR A 59 -23.42 -9.13 -15.23
N PRO A 60 -23.30 -9.75 -16.43
CA PRO A 60 -22.78 -11.10 -16.58
C PRO A 60 -21.37 -11.27 -16.02
N VAL A 61 -21.03 -12.49 -15.60
CA VAL A 61 -19.69 -12.82 -15.07
C VAL A 61 -18.59 -12.76 -16.11
N ASP A 62 -18.95 -12.85 -17.39
CA ASP A 62 -18.04 -12.78 -18.55
C ASP A 62 -18.21 -11.45 -19.29
N ALA A 63 -18.75 -10.42 -18.62
CA ALA A 63 -18.89 -9.10 -19.23
C ALA A 63 -17.51 -8.48 -19.47
N ASP A 64 -17.31 -7.96 -20.68
CA ASP A 64 -16.17 -7.15 -21.06
C ASP A 64 -16.39 -5.67 -20.66
N ASP A 65 -15.34 -4.85 -20.80
CA ASP A 65 -15.37 -3.39 -20.59
C ASP A 65 -15.86 -2.97 -19.19
N LEU A 66 -15.54 -3.77 -18.18
CA LEU A 66 -15.80 -3.44 -16.79
C LEU A 66 -14.96 -2.25 -16.31
N PRO A 67 -15.43 -1.49 -15.30
CA PRO A 67 -14.64 -0.42 -14.71
C PRO A 67 -13.29 -0.95 -14.23
N THR A 68 -12.23 -0.20 -14.51
CA THR A 68 -10.89 -0.51 -14.03
C THR A 68 -10.23 0.69 -13.37
N VAL A 69 -9.41 0.44 -12.36
CA VAL A 69 -8.52 1.43 -11.76
C VAL A 69 -7.10 0.89 -11.76
N THR A 70 -6.12 1.75 -12.05
CA THR A 70 -4.71 1.35 -12.18
C THR A 70 -3.86 1.98 -11.09
N LEU A 71 -3.05 1.16 -10.41
CA LEU A 71 -2.02 1.57 -9.47
C LEU A 71 -0.64 1.34 -10.08
N ALA A 72 0.16 2.40 -10.19
CA ALA A 72 1.57 2.29 -10.57
C ALA A 72 2.41 1.84 -9.38
N VAL A 73 3.28 0.85 -9.59
CA VAL A 73 4.18 0.30 -8.57
C VAL A 73 5.51 1.06 -8.64
N THR A 74 5.78 1.88 -7.63
CA THR A 74 7.00 2.71 -7.58
C THR A 74 8.19 2.00 -6.94
N ASP A 75 7.92 1.02 -6.09
CA ASP A 75 8.90 0.28 -5.31
C ASP A 75 8.30 -1.08 -4.88
N SER A 76 9.15 -1.94 -4.31
CA SER A 76 8.78 -3.28 -3.88
C SER A 76 8.40 -3.37 -2.39
N SER A 77 8.06 -2.25 -1.74
CA SER A 77 7.68 -2.27 -0.31
C SER A 77 6.32 -2.94 -0.13
N PRO A 78 6.06 -3.56 1.05
CA PRO A 78 4.76 -4.12 1.36
C PRO A 78 3.66 -3.04 1.33
N ARG A 79 2.56 -3.34 0.65
CA ARG A 79 1.38 -2.47 0.56
C ARG A 79 0.13 -3.30 0.84
N TRP A 80 -0.84 -2.68 1.51
CA TRP A 80 -1.99 -3.37 2.08
C TRP A 80 -3.26 -2.67 1.64
N PHE A 81 -4.21 -3.41 1.09
CA PHE A 81 -5.45 -2.84 0.56
C PHE A 81 -6.67 -3.59 1.08
N PHE A 82 -7.80 -2.90 1.16
CA PHE A 82 -9.07 -3.47 1.56
C PHE A 82 -10.21 -2.95 0.70
N ASP A 83 -11.31 -3.71 0.70
CA ASP A 83 -12.58 -3.30 0.15
C ASP A 83 -13.44 -2.68 1.26
N GLN A 84 -13.68 -1.37 1.15
CA GLN A 84 -14.47 -0.60 2.10
C GLN A 84 -15.99 -0.84 1.95
N ALA A 85 -16.43 -1.50 0.88
CA ALA A 85 -17.86 -1.68 0.62
C ALA A 85 -18.48 -2.75 1.54
N GLY A 86 -19.59 -2.41 2.20
CA GLY A 86 -20.51 -3.37 2.83
C GLY A 86 -19.87 -4.34 3.83
N GLY A 87 -18.81 -3.92 4.55
CA GLY A 87 -18.10 -4.77 5.52
C GLY A 87 -17.30 -5.90 4.88
N LYS A 88 -16.94 -5.80 3.59
CA LYS A 88 -16.15 -6.82 2.88
C LYS A 88 -14.75 -6.96 3.47
N CYS A 89 -14.15 -5.88 3.96
CA CYS A 89 -12.88 -5.93 4.67
C CYS A 89 -12.86 -7.00 5.78
N GLN A 90 -13.82 -6.94 6.70
CA GLN A 90 -13.92 -7.89 7.82
C GLN A 90 -14.22 -9.32 7.38
N GLN A 91 -14.78 -9.49 6.17
CA GLN A 91 -15.06 -10.79 5.55
C GLN A 91 -13.84 -11.36 4.79
N GLY A 92 -12.70 -10.66 4.81
CA GLY A 92 -11.47 -11.07 4.13
C GLY A 92 -11.27 -10.46 2.75
N GLY A 93 -12.06 -9.44 2.40
CA GLY A 93 -11.86 -8.59 1.22
C GLY A 93 -10.64 -7.69 1.40
N VAL A 94 -9.47 -8.30 1.42
CA VAL A 94 -8.17 -7.66 1.63
C VAL A 94 -7.13 -8.20 0.66
N LEU A 95 -6.17 -7.36 0.30
CA LEU A 95 -5.08 -7.65 -0.63
C LEU A 95 -3.73 -7.31 0.01
N ALA A 96 -2.80 -8.25 -0.09
CA ALA A 96 -1.39 -8.08 0.26
C ALA A 96 -0.54 -7.94 -1.01
N VAL A 97 0.15 -6.82 -1.16
CA VAL A 97 1.10 -6.57 -2.25
C VAL A 97 2.50 -6.58 -1.67
N ASN A 98 3.39 -7.42 -2.22
CA ASN A 98 4.76 -7.60 -1.73
C ASN A 98 4.88 -7.84 -0.21
N PRO A 99 4.07 -8.76 0.40
CA PRO A 99 4.21 -9.07 1.82
C PRO A 99 5.62 -9.57 2.14
N SER A 100 6.18 -9.17 3.27
CA SER A 100 7.54 -9.57 3.66
C SER A 100 7.70 -9.70 5.18
N GLY A 101 8.70 -10.48 5.59
CA GLY A 101 9.04 -10.68 7.00
C GLY A 101 7.88 -11.30 7.78
N THR A 102 7.53 -10.67 8.90
CA THR A 102 6.46 -11.12 9.80
C THR A 102 5.06 -10.65 9.38
N GLN A 103 4.96 -9.72 8.43
CA GLN A 103 3.68 -9.23 7.92
C GLN A 103 3.19 -10.15 6.81
N THR A 104 2.30 -11.07 7.17
CA THR A 104 1.83 -12.13 6.26
C THR A 104 0.42 -11.85 5.73
N PRO A 105 0.05 -12.34 4.54
CA PRO A 105 -1.33 -12.22 4.05
C PRO A 105 -2.37 -12.84 4.98
N ALA A 106 -2.01 -13.94 5.65
CA ALA A 106 -2.87 -14.58 6.64
C ALA A 106 -3.08 -13.68 7.86
N GLY A 107 -2.00 -13.10 8.40
CA GLY A 107 -2.08 -12.15 9.51
C GLY A 107 -2.88 -10.89 9.15
N PHE A 108 -2.76 -10.39 7.92
CA PHE A 108 -3.56 -9.26 7.46
C PHE A 108 -5.07 -9.58 7.40
N LYS A 109 -5.44 -10.77 6.88
CA LYS A 109 -6.83 -11.26 6.92
C LYS A 109 -7.35 -11.41 8.34
N GLU A 110 -6.53 -11.91 9.26
CA GLU A 110 -6.89 -12.04 10.67
C GLU A 110 -7.05 -10.69 11.38
N ASN A 111 -6.22 -9.71 11.05
CA ASN A 111 -6.35 -8.34 11.55
C ASN A 111 -7.66 -7.73 11.04
N ALA A 112 -8.01 -7.95 9.77
CA ALA A 112 -9.22 -7.43 9.15
C ALA A 112 -10.48 -7.97 9.82
N ALA A 113 -10.52 -9.27 10.13
CA ALA A 113 -11.64 -9.88 10.84
C ALA A 113 -11.87 -9.31 12.25
N LYS A 114 -10.83 -8.73 12.87
CA LYS A 114 -10.88 -8.15 14.23
C LYS A 114 -11.13 -6.64 14.21
N ASP A 115 -10.96 -5.99 13.07
CA ASP A 115 -11.06 -4.54 12.93
C ASP A 115 -12.53 -4.10 13.06
N SER A 116 -12.83 -3.43 14.18
CA SER A 116 -14.18 -3.01 14.55
C SER A 116 -14.57 -1.65 13.97
N THR A 117 -13.77 -1.09 13.05
CA THR A 117 -14.08 0.20 12.43
C THR A 117 -15.31 0.09 11.52
N PRO A 118 -16.33 0.96 11.69
CA PRO A 118 -17.50 0.94 10.83
C PRO A 118 -17.12 1.39 9.42
N SER A 119 -17.33 0.51 8.45
CA SER A 119 -17.19 0.81 7.02
C SER A 119 -18.19 1.91 6.66
N THR A 120 -17.71 3.15 6.49
CA THR A 120 -18.58 4.25 6.06
C THR A 120 -18.53 4.31 4.53
N PRO A 121 -19.60 3.97 3.79
CA PRO A 121 -19.60 4.11 2.35
C PRO A 121 -19.65 5.61 2.02
N THR A 122 -18.50 6.19 1.66
CA THR A 122 -18.49 7.56 1.14
C THR A 122 -18.83 7.49 -0.35
N SER A 123 -20.12 7.44 -0.68
CA SER A 123 -20.59 7.69 -2.05
C SER A 123 -20.60 9.20 -2.28
N THR A 124 -19.56 9.74 -2.92
CA THR A 124 -19.59 11.13 -3.40
C THR A 124 -19.90 11.14 -4.88
N SER A 125 -21.15 11.44 -5.24
CA SER A 125 -21.53 11.77 -6.60
C SER A 125 -21.25 13.25 -6.89
N GLY A 126 -20.32 13.53 -7.82
CA GLY A 126 -20.30 14.74 -8.63
C GLY A 126 -19.36 15.89 -8.20
N PRO A 127 -18.71 16.59 -9.15
CA PRO A 127 -17.76 17.66 -8.85
C PRO A 127 -18.49 19.00 -8.71
N ASN A 128 -18.15 19.78 -7.69
CA ASN A 128 -18.37 21.22 -7.74
C ASN A 128 -17.19 21.94 -7.09
N SER A 129 -16.29 22.43 -7.93
CA SER A 129 -15.27 23.40 -7.55
C SER A 129 -15.95 24.67 -7.06
N THR A 130 -15.68 25.07 -5.81
CA THR A 130 -15.62 26.49 -5.43
C THR A 130 -14.58 26.67 -4.33
N SER A 131 -13.58 27.49 -4.66
CA SER A 131 -12.55 28.04 -3.78
C SER A 131 -13.14 28.80 -2.59
N GLY A 132 -12.48 28.73 -1.43
CA GLY A 132 -12.67 29.74 -0.39
C GLY A 132 -12.18 29.35 1.00
N GLY A 133 -11.13 30.03 1.46
CA GLY A 133 -11.02 30.43 2.87
C GLY A 133 -9.99 29.69 3.72
N ALA A 134 -8.81 30.29 3.85
CA ALA A 134 -7.78 29.92 4.81
C ALA A 134 -8.09 30.40 6.25
N SER A 135 -7.54 29.66 7.23
CA SER A 135 -6.73 30.13 8.37
C SER A 135 -7.17 29.74 9.80
N GLN A 136 -6.17 29.16 10.49
CA GLN A 136 -5.69 29.40 11.87
C GLN A 136 -6.45 28.90 13.12
N SER A 137 -5.75 28.03 13.86
CA SER A 137 -5.41 28.20 15.29
C SER A 137 -4.27 27.23 15.64
N SER A 138 -3.03 27.70 15.81
CA SER A 138 -2.43 28.35 16.98
C SER A 138 -1.68 27.35 17.86
N SER A 139 -0.38 27.24 17.58
CA SER A 139 0.63 26.58 18.41
C SER A 139 0.82 27.32 19.73
N GLY A 140 0.78 26.58 20.84
CA GLY A 140 1.21 27.04 22.16
C GLY A 140 2.69 26.74 22.37
N SER A 141 3.49 27.80 22.46
CA SER A 141 4.89 27.79 22.91
C SER A 141 4.98 27.53 24.43
N ASN A 142 6.13 27.06 24.92
CA ASN A 142 6.90 27.73 26.00
C ASN A 142 8.28 27.07 26.25
N ASN A 143 9.27 27.76 25.69
CA ASN A 143 10.67 28.07 26.04
C ASN A 143 11.35 27.63 27.38
N SER A 144 12.69 27.54 27.25
CA SER A 144 13.80 27.80 28.22
C SER A 144 14.26 26.67 29.16
N SER A 145 15.55 26.45 29.47
CA SER A 145 16.86 27.04 29.06
C SER A 145 18.02 26.18 29.61
N SER A 146 19.19 26.25 28.96
CA SER A 146 20.63 26.05 29.34
C SER A 146 21.00 25.59 30.77
N THR A 147 22.06 24.78 31.00
CA THR A 147 23.49 25.20 31.00
C THR A 147 24.53 24.05 30.88
N THR A 148 25.56 24.29 30.04
CA THR A 148 27.03 24.03 30.11
C THR A 148 27.67 23.15 31.22
N GLU A 149 28.62 22.27 30.83
CA GLU A 149 30.09 22.24 31.15
C GLU A 149 30.73 20.93 30.58
N THR A 150 31.69 20.95 29.64
CA THR A 150 33.18 21.06 29.71
C THR A 150 33.95 19.72 29.86
N SER A 151 34.77 19.43 28.83
CA SER A 151 35.84 18.41 28.56
C SER A 151 36.78 18.01 29.73
N PRO A 152 37.73 17.01 29.66
CA PRO A 152 38.31 16.35 28.47
C PRO A 152 38.70 14.83 28.54
N ASN A 153 39.14 14.33 27.37
CA ASN A 153 39.83 13.06 27.03
C ASN A 153 41.28 12.96 27.59
N PRO A 154 41.87 11.76 27.75
CA PRO A 154 42.96 11.27 26.86
C PRO A 154 42.78 9.78 26.42
N THR A 155 42.87 9.40 25.12
CA THR A 155 44.03 8.85 24.33
C THR A 155 44.83 7.71 25.01
N THR A 156 45.29 6.59 24.42
CA THR A 156 45.78 6.21 23.06
C THR A 156 46.11 4.68 23.12
N SER A 157 45.76 3.83 22.12
CA SER A 157 46.52 3.36 20.92
C SER A 157 47.11 1.93 21.02
N ASN A 158 47.02 1.19 19.89
CA ASN A 158 48.04 0.35 19.21
C ASN A 158 47.32 -0.68 18.29
N THR A 159 47.28 -0.51 16.96
CA THR A 159 48.28 -0.85 15.92
C THR A 159 48.63 -2.34 15.83
N SER A 160 48.20 -3.02 14.75
CA SER A 160 49.10 -3.54 13.68
C SER A 160 48.36 -4.27 12.55
N SER A 161 48.73 -3.86 11.35
CA SER A 161 48.70 -4.42 9.99
C SER A 161 48.39 -5.91 9.75
N ALA A 162 47.65 -6.17 8.67
CA ALA A 162 47.97 -7.21 7.70
C ALA A 162 47.38 -6.87 6.31
N SER A 163 48.27 -6.77 5.32
CA SER A 163 48.04 -6.57 3.90
C SER A 163 47.72 -7.88 3.19
N VAL A 164 46.75 -7.88 2.27
CA VAL A 164 46.57 -8.88 1.20
C VAL A 164 46.03 -8.21 -0.08
N PRO A 165 46.37 -8.72 -1.28
CA PRO A 165 46.53 -7.91 -2.49
C PRO A 165 45.24 -7.69 -3.27
N GLU A 166 45.30 -6.66 -4.13
CA GLU A 166 44.31 -6.30 -5.13
C GLU A 166 43.92 -7.50 -6.01
N ALA A 167 42.64 -7.88 -5.94
CA ALA A 167 42.00 -8.68 -6.96
C ALA A 167 41.23 -7.74 -7.89
N ASN A 168 41.75 -7.61 -9.11
CA ASN A 168 41.16 -6.98 -10.27
C ASN A 168 39.74 -7.55 -10.52
N MET A 169 38.71 -6.94 -9.92
CA MET A 169 37.32 -7.24 -10.24
C MET A 169 36.96 -6.48 -11.51
N GLY A 170 37.13 -7.18 -12.63
CA GLY A 170 36.60 -6.78 -13.92
C GLY A 170 35.14 -6.38 -13.76
N LEU A 171 34.87 -5.13 -14.11
CA LEU A 171 33.56 -4.53 -14.17
C LEU A 171 32.75 -5.30 -15.22
N VAL A 172 32.04 -6.35 -14.78
CA VAL A 172 31.04 -7.00 -15.64
C VAL A 172 29.96 -5.95 -15.90
N PRO A 173 29.67 -5.60 -17.16
CA PRO A 173 28.48 -4.83 -17.44
C PRO A 173 27.31 -5.74 -17.06
N PHE A 174 26.68 -5.48 -15.92
CA PHE A 174 25.33 -5.94 -15.69
C PHE A 174 24.52 -5.39 -16.86
N LEU A 175 24.23 -6.25 -17.84
CA LEU A 175 23.16 -6.00 -18.79
C LEU A 175 21.92 -5.82 -17.92
N MET A 176 21.55 -4.57 -17.66
CA MET A 176 20.22 -4.21 -17.21
C MET A 176 19.31 -4.50 -18.40
N THR A 177 18.99 -5.78 -18.60
CA THR A 177 17.82 -6.19 -19.39
C THR A 177 16.67 -5.40 -18.80
N GLY A 178 16.19 -4.41 -19.55
CA GLY A 178 15.09 -3.55 -19.13
C GLY A 178 13.95 -4.44 -18.69
N VAL A 179 13.59 -4.33 -17.41
CA VAL A 179 12.40 -4.98 -16.89
C VAL A 179 11.24 -4.26 -17.56
N ALA A 180 10.64 -4.89 -18.55
CA ALA A 180 9.42 -4.37 -19.16
C ALA A 180 8.36 -4.29 -18.06
N ALA A 181 7.74 -3.12 -17.91
CA ALA A 181 6.61 -2.93 -17.01
C ALA A 181 5.54 -3.99 -17.29
N ALA A 182 5.23 -4.83 -16.29
CA ALA A 182 4.18 -5.82 -16.40
C ALA A 182 2.82 -5.20 -16.03
N LEU A 183 1.76 -5.59 -16.74
CA LEU A 183 0.39 -5.32 -16.36
C LEU A 183 -0.15 -6.50 -15.56
N LEU A 184 -0.41 -6.29 -14.27
CA LEU A 184 -0.96 -7.31 -13.38
C LEU A 184 -2.45 -7.06 -13.18
N SER A 185 -3.29 -7.90 -13.78
CA SER A 185 -4.76 -7.77 -13.68
C SER A 185 -5.29 -8.49 -12.45
N MET A 186 -6.17 -7.83 -11.71
CA MET A 186 -6.81 -8.33 -10.50
C MET A 186 -8.31 -8.09 -10.58
N VAL A 187 -9.08 -9.04 -10.08
CA VAL A 187 -10.54 -9.01 -10.14
C VAL A 187 -11.09 -8.77 -8.74
N LEU A 188 -12.06 -7.87 -8.62
CA LEU A 188 -12.84 -7.67 -7.39
C LEU A 188 -14.24 -8.25 -7.58
N SER A 189 -14.68 -9.14 -6.67
CA SER A 189 -15.97 -9.84 -6.71
C SER A 189 -16.63 -9.99 -5.34
#